data_AF-A0A1F3YI18-F1
#
_entry.id   AF-A0A1F3YI18-F1
#
_cell.length_a   1.000
_cell.length_b   1.000
_cell.length_c   1.000
_cell.angle_alpha   90.00
_cell.angle_beta   90.00
_cell.angle_gamma   90.00
#
_symmetry.space_group_name_H-M   'P 1'
#
loop_
_entity.id
_entity.type
_entity.pdbx_description
1 polymer ?
#
loop_
_entity_poly.entity_id
_entity_poly.type
_entity_poly.pdbx_seq_one_letter_code
_entity_poly.pdbx_strand_id
1 'polypeptide(L)'
;MKTVTVTTSSTLKMLRANPESAKLPLFDRKGWKRLPFGTFAESVNDRVEPTNAAEEIYVGLDDLDSGNLHIRRWGKGSDVIGTKLRFRKGDVIFGRRRAYQRKLAVAEFDGICSAHAMVVRAKPDLVLPEFLPFLMMSDRFMKRAVEISVGSLSPTINWTTLKLVARLRRHLGNAKFTALGERLEKIKERHEQGFLSSLEFLKQILELAKEVVAAEKETDPEEERDRAKEALTELFTEARSSNTHFIVERVVADIDDIVKKVRFPDWQHTTQGERLVQKELRRTLLKYKLHTDQELFDRAYAYIKQYY
;
A
#
# COMPACT_ATOMS: atom_id res chain seq x y z
N MET A 1 16.32 26.91 42.85
CA MET A 1 15.23 26.61 41.90
C MET A 1 14.19 27.72 42.01
N LYS A 2 14.00 28.54 40.96
CA LYS A 2 12.91 29.53 40.94
C LYS A 2 11.68 28.87 40.32
N THR A 3 10.67 28.59 41.13
CA THR A 3 9.34 28.17 40.70
C THR A 3 8.66 29.36 40.02
N VAL A 4 8.50 29.29 38.70
CA VAL A 4 7.68 30.23 37.94
C VAL A 4 6.23 29.78 38.09
N THR A 5 5.48 30.45 38.96
CA THR A 5 4.03 30.30 39.06
C THR A 5 3.39 30.96 37.84
N VAL A 6 2.89 30.15 36.91
CA VAL A 6 2.10 30.63 35.77
C VAL A 6 0.74 31.08 36.31
N THR A 7 0.58 32.38 36.51
CA THR A 7 -0.72 33.00 36.79
C THR A 7 -1.57 32.84 35.53
N THR A 8 -2.52 31.91 35.52
CA THR A 8 -3.46 31.75 34.42
C THR A 8 -4.34 32.99 34.37
N SER A 9 -4.07 33.88 33.41
CA SER A 9 -4.84 35.11 33.20
C SER A 9 -6.32 34.78 33.05
N SER A 10 -7.18 35.44 33.85
CA SER A 10 -8.64 35.28 33.87
C SER A 10 -9.29 35.48 32.50
N THR A 11 -8.59 36.13 31.57
CA THR A 11 -9.01 36.41 30.19
C THR A 11 -9.22 35.15 29.35
N LEU A 12 -8.44 34.08 29.56
CA LEU A 12 -8.58 32.84 28.77
C LEU A 12 -9.89 32.10 29.08
N LYS A 13 -10.42 32.23 30.30
CA LYS A 13 -11.72 31.65 30.69
C LYS A 13 -12.92 32.35 30.06
N MET A 14 -12.72 33.54 29.48
CA MET A 14 -13.77 34.31 28.80
C MET A 14 -13.80 34.08 27.28
N LEU A 15 -12.80 33.39 26.72
CA LEU A 15 -12.79 33.06 25.29
C LEU A 15 -13.92 32.07 25.00
N ARG A 16 -14.80 32.44 24.07
CA ARG A 16 -15.80 31.56 23.47
C ARG A 16 -15.41 31.29 22.04
N ALA A 17 -15.80 30.11 21.53
CA ALA A 17 -15.65 29.81 20.11
C ALA A 17 -16.33 30.91 19.29
N ASN A 18 -15.63 31.44 18.29
CA ASN A 18 -16.21 32.44 17.40
C ASN A 18 -17.37 31.78 16.62
N PRO A 19 -18.63 32.20 16.84
CA PRO A 19 -19.78 31.61 16.17
C PRO A 19 -19.76 31.85 14.65
N GLU A 20 -19.00 32.86 14.21
CA GLU A 20 -18.82 33.21 12.80
C GLU A 20 -17.63 32.48 12.16
N SER A 21 -16.95 31.59 12.88
CA SER A 21 -15.81 30.82 12.34
C SER A 21 -16.17 30.06 11.06
N ALA A 22 -17.39 29.52 10.96
CA ALA A 22 -17.89 28.83 9.78
C ALA A 22 -18.11 29.76 8.56
N LYS A 23 -18.20 31.08 8.76
CA LYS A 23 -18.37 32.08 7.69
C LYS A 23 -17.04 32.68 7.23
N LEU A 24 -15.91 32.22 7.78
CA LEU A 24 -14.59 32.68 7.32
C LEU A 24 -14.38 32.30 5.85
N PRO A 25 -13.79 33.19 5.03
CA PRO A 25 -13.53 32.91 3.62
C PRO A 25 -12.72 31.63 3.36
N LEU A 26 -11.92 31.19 4.34
CA LEU A 26 -11.18 29.92 4.30
C LEU A 26 -12.09 28.69 4.10
N PHE A 27 -13.36 28.78 4.52
CA PHE A 27 -14.34 27.71 4.36
C PHE A 27 -15.24 27.88 3.13
N ASP A 28 -15.18 29.02 2.43
CA ASP A 28 -15.84 29.18 1.14
C ASP A 28 -15.06 28.42 0.06
N ARG A 29 -15.64 27.31 -0.38
CA ARG A 29 -15.06 26.42 -1.38
C ARG A 29 -15.53 26.73 -2.80
N LYS A 30 -16.30 27.80 -3.02
CA LYS A 30 -16.69 28.21 -4.37
C LYS A 30 -15.44 28.47 -5.22
N GLY A 31 -15.40 27.87 -6.40
CA GLY A 31 -14.26 27.97 -7.32
C GLY A 31 -13.06 27.05 -7.01
N TRP A 32 -13.10 26.25 -5.93
CA TRP A 32 -12.03 25.30 -5.64
C TRP A 32 -11.98 24.20 -6.70
N LYS A 33 -10.77 23.95 -7.24
CA LYS A 33 -10.52 22.88 -8.19
C LYS A 33 -9.77 21.75 -7.49
N ARG A 34 -10.21 20.51 -7.72
CA ARG A 34 -9.47 19.33 -7.28
C ARG A 34 -8.38 19.04 -8.30
N LEU A 35 -7.13 19.05 -7.86
CA LEU A 35 -5.98 18.71 -8.68
C LEU A 35 -5.32 17.42 -8.19
N PRO A 36 -4.91 16.51 -9.10
CA PRO A 36 -4.00 15.43 -8.75
C PRO A 36 -2.70 15.96 -8.15
N PHE A 37 -2.11 15.24 -7.18
CA PHE A 37 -0.86 15.68 -6.53
C PHE A 37 0.27 15.96 -7.53
N GLY A 38 0.44 15.07 -8.52
CA GLY A 38 1.45 15.22 -9.58
C GLY A 38 1.26 16.44 -10.50
N THR A 39 0.10 17.09 -10.45
CA THR A 39 -0.16 18.31 -11.23
C THR A 39 0.62 19.49 -10.66
N PHE A 40 0.61 19.66 -9.33
CA PHE A 40 1.22 20.81 -8.63
C PHE A 40 2.50 20.48 -7.86
N ALA A 41 2.85 19.19 -7.73
CA ALA A 41 4.11 18.74 -7.13
C ALA A 41 4.81 17.75 -8.08
N GLU A 42 6.10 17.93 -8.30
CA GLU A 42 6.91 17.06 -9.16
C GLU A 42 7.90 16.22 -8.35
N SER A 43 8.17 15.01 -8.83
CA SER A 43 9.25 14.17 -8.30
C SER A 43 10.53 14.49 -9.07
N VAL A 44 11.49 15.13 -8.40
CA VAL A 44 12.79 15.45 -8.97
C VAL A 44 13.65 14.18 -8.94
N ASN A 45 14.13 13.77 -10.12
CA ASN A 45 14.92 12.55 -10.32
C ASN A 45 16.34 12.87 -10.83
N ASP A 46 16.96 13.93 -10.30
CA ASP A 46 18.34 14.31 -10.61
C ASP A 46 19.30 13.33 -9.91
N ARG A 47 19.88 12.40 -10.67
CA ARG A 47 20.75 11.34 -10.14
C ARG A 47 22.21 11.76 -10.19
N VAL A 48 22.93 11.49 -9.11
CA VAL A 48 24.36 11.81 -9.00
C VAL A 48 25.13 10.67 -8.35
N GLU A 49 26.32 10.37 -8.89
CA GLU A 49 27.25 9.46 -8.23
C GLU A 49 28.02 10.20 -7.13
N PRO A 50 28.24 9.59 -5.95
CA PRO A 50 28.92 10.25 -4.83
C PRO A 50 30.30 10.83 -5.17
N THR A 51 31.03 10.21 -6.10
CA THR A 51 32.33 10.71 -6.58
C THR A 51 32.25 12.12 -7.17
N ASN A 52 31.10 12.49 -7.73
CA ASN A 52 30.85 13.79 -8.36
C ASN A 52 30.21 14.80 -7.40
N ALA A 53 29.98 14.40 -6.14
CA ALA A 53 29.32 15.18 -5.11
C ALA A 53 29.99 14.97 -3.74
N ALA A 54 31.29 14.64 -3.72
CA ALA A 54 32.01 14.19 -2.52
C ALA A 54 32.02 15.25 -1.41
N GLU A 55 32.00 16.54 -1.78
CA GLU A 55 31.98 17.67 -0.85
C GLU A 55 30.55 18.18 -0.55
N GLU A 56 29.51 17.65 -1.20
CA GLU A 56 28.13 18.05 -0.95
C GLU A 56 27.60 17.45 0.36
N ILE A 57 26.64 18.15 0.98
CA ILE A 57 25.92 17.64 2.15
C ILE A 57 25.12 16.40 1.75
N TYR A 58 25.26 15.32 2.52
CA TYR A 58 24.45 14.11 2.35
C TYR A 58 23.38 14.00 3.44
N VAL A 59 22.12 13.81 3.03
CA VAL A 59 20.99 13.56 3.93
C VAL A 59 20.49 12.12 3.72
N GLY A 60 20.72 11.28 4.72
CA GLY A 60 20.17 9.94 4.83
C GLY A 60 18.73 9.93 5.34
N LEU A 61 18.04 8.80 5.17
CA LEU A 61 16.69 8.65 5.75
C LEU A 61 16.72 8.58 7.28
N ASP A 62 17.84 8.21 7.91
CA ASP A 62 17.98 8.19 9.37
C ASP A 62 18.30 9.58 9.97
N ASP A 63 18.67 10.52 9.12
CA ASP A 63 18.87 11.92 9.48
C ASP A 63 17.56 12.71 9.57
N LEU A 64 16.46 12.15 9.02
CA LEU A 64 15.13 12.73 9.06
C LEU A 64 14.37 12.28 10.33
N ASP A 65 13.86 13.25 11.08
CA ASP A 65 13.03 13.02 12.27
C ASP A 65 11.54 12.95 11.91
N SER A 66 10.82 12.00 12.53
CA SER A 66 9.38 11.85 12.31
C SER A 66 8.62 13.09 12.81
N GLY A 67 7.74 13.64 11.99
CA GLY A 67 6.91 14.79 12.35
C GLY A 67 7.68 16.13 12.48
N ASN A 68 8.94 16.18 12.07
CA ASN A 68 9.75 17.40 12.12
C ASN A 68 10.19 17.81 10.72
N LEU A 69 9.90 19.06 10.35
CA LEU A 69 10.20 19.59 9.01
C LEU A 69 11.66 20.01 8.82
N HIS A 70 12.47 20.06 9.88
CA HIS A 70 13.85 20.54 9.82
C HIS A 70 14.87 19.40 9.78
N ILE A 71 15.91 19.58 8.96
CA ILE A 71 17.04 18.66 8.88
C ILE A 71 18.06 19.07 9.94
N ARG A 72 18.27 18.22 10.95
CA ARG A 72 19.18 18.52 12.08
C ARG A 72 20.49 17.75 12.03
N ARG A 73 20.58 16.77 11.14
CA ARG A 73 21.71 15.85 10.99
C ARG A 73 21.98 15.66 9.52
N TRP A 74 23.25 15.51 9.16
CA TRP A 74 23.69 15.20 7.81
C TRP A 74 25.11 14.66 7.84
N GLY A 75 25.46 13.89 6.82
CA GLY A 75 26.82 13.45 6.54
C GLY A 75 27.41 14.19 5.34
N LYS A 76 28.48 13.61 4.79
CA LYS A 76 29.16 14.13 3.60
C LYS A 76 29.01 13.17 2.43
N GLY A 77 28.98 13.70 1.20
CA GLY A 77 28.88 12.88 -0.02
C GLY A 77 30.01 11.86 -0.16
N SER A 78 31.20 12.15 0.37
CA SER A 78 32.35 11.22 0.42
C SER A 78 32.09 9.96 1.24
N ASP A 79 31.13 9.99 2.16
CA ASP A 79 30.91 8.92 3.15
C ASP A 79 29.94 7.85 2.64
N VAL A 80 29.42 8.00 1.42
CA VAL A 80 28.36 7.16 0.88
C VAL A 80 28.69 6.60 -0.49
N ILE A 81 28.18 5.40 -0.77
CA ILE A 81 28.37 4.70 -2.04
C ILE A 81 27.06 4.52 -2.80
N GLY A 82 27.17 4.36 -4.11
CA GLY A 82 26.04 4.17 -5.03
C GLY A 82 25.26 5.44 -5.34
N THR A 83 24.49 5.41 -6.41
CA THR A 83 23.75 6.57 -6.90
C THR A 83 22.90 7.24 -5.81
N LYS A 84 22.87 8.57 -5.82
CA LYS A 84 22.09 9.44 -4.95
C LYS A 84 21.16 10.33 -5.76
N LEU A 85 20.27 11.03 -5.08
CA LEU A 85 19.43 12.07 -5.69
C LEU A 85 19.88 13.44 -5.22
N ARG A 86 20.00 14.39 -6.13
CA ARG A 86 20.28 15.79 -5.80
C ARG A 86 18.98 16.52 -5.45
N PHE A 87 19.03 17.31 -4.39
CA PHE A 87 17.96 18.22 -3.99
C PHE A 87 18.48 19.66 -3.94
N ARG A 88 17.55 20.61 -4.03
CA ARG A 88 17.81 22.04 -3.89
C ARG A 88 17.09 22.59 -2.67
N LYS A 89 17.57 23.70 -2.15
CA LYS A 89 16.89 24.47 -1.10
C LYS A 89 15.42 24.70 -1.49
N GLY A 90 14.51 24.39 -0.55
CA GLY A 90 13.07 24.46 -0.74
C GLY A 90 12.41 23.15 -1.19
N ASP A 91 13.19 22.14 -1.62
CA ASP A 91 12.64 20.82 -1.91
C ASP A 91 12.20 20.11 -0.63
N VAL A 92 11.23 19.20 -0.77
CA VAL A 92 10.83 18.28 0.30
C VAL A 92 11.52 16.93 0.09
N ILE A 93 12.26 16.47 1.10
CA ILE A 93 12.88 15.15 1.13
C ILE A 93 11.94 14.20 1.86
N PHE A 94 11.36 13.23 1.14
CA PHE A 94 10.39 12.28 1.67
C PHE A 94 10.93 10.85 1.69
N GLY A 95 10.81 10.18 2.85
CA GLY A 95 11.15 8.77 3.00
C GLY A 95 10.13 7.86 2.34
N ARG A 96 10.30 7.55 1.04
CA ARG A 96 9.35 6.69 0.30
C ARG A 96 9.36 5.23 0.74
N ARG A 97 10.49 4.71 1.25
CA ARG A 97 10.56 3.39 1.88
C ARG A 97 10.16 3.55 3.34
N ARG A 98 9.19 2.76 3.82
CA ARG A 98 8.65 2.86 5.18
C ARG A 98 7.96 4.20 5.46
N ALA A 99 7.06 4.63 4.57
CA ALA A 99 6.32 5.90 4.74
C ALA A 99 5.55 6.00 6.07
N TYR A 100 5.30 4.87 6.75
CA TYR A 100 4.67 4.83 8.08
C TYR A 100 5.52 5.52 9.16
N GLN A 101 6.83 5.65 8.94
CA GLN A 101 7.72 6.39 9.84
C GLN A 101 7.51 7.91 9.74
N ARG A 102 6.78 8.38 8.73
CA ARG A 102 6.46 9.80 8.51
C ARG A 102 7.67 10.72 8.50
N LYS A 103 8.77 10.23 7.91
CA LYS A 103 10.01 10.97 7.74
C LYS A 103 9.91 11.87 6.51
N LEU A 104 9.82 13.17 6.76
CA LEU A 104 9.69 14.23 5.77
C LEU A 104 10.33 15.50 6.31
N ALA A 105 11.20 16.13 5.54
CA ALA A 105 11.77 17.43 5.88
C ALA A 105 11.88 18.36 4.67
N VAL A 106 11.97 19.66 4.92
CA VAL A 106 12.27 20.69 3.93
C VAL A 106 13.79 20.89 3.87
N ALA A 107 14.34 20.92 2.67
CA ALA A 107 15.75 21.22 2.46
C ALA A 107 16.02 22.71 2.69
N GLU A 108 16.76 23.05 3.75
CA GLU A 108 17.15 24.44 4.06
C GLU A 108 18.40 24.89 3.28
N PHE A 109 19.06 23.95 2.60
CA PHE A 109 20.29 24.09 1.83
C PHE A 109 20.26 23.14 0.60
N ASP A 110 21.26 23.23 -0.26
CA ASP A 110 21.46 22.31 -1.39
C ASP A 110 22.27 21.07 -0.97
N GLY A 111 22.06 19.93 -1.64
CA GLY A 111 22.85 18.73 -1.40
C GLY A 111 22.31 17.48 -2.08
N ILE A 112 22.73 16.32 -1.57
CA ILE A 112 22.34 15.00 -2.07
C ILE A 112 21.67 14.17 -0.98
N CYS A 113 20.70 13.34 -1.35
CA CYS A 113 20.02 12.44 -0.42
C CYS A 113 20.03 10.99 -0.90
N SER A 114 19.63 10.08 -0.01
CA SER A 114 19.47 8.67 -0.33
C SER A 114 18.62 8.44 -1.59
N ALA A 115 19.03 7.52 -2.48
CA ALA A 115 18.19 7.08 -3.61
C ALA A 115 16.91 6.34 -3.19
N HIS A 116 16.78 6.04 -1.89
CA HIS A 116 15.54 5.55 -1.28
C HIS A 116 14.62 6.66 -0.78
N ALA A 117 15.01 7.93 -0.90
CA ALA A 117 14.13 9.07 -0.72
C ALA A 117 13.33 9.37 -2.00
N MET A 118 12.44 10.34 -1.90
CA MET A 118 11.77 11.02 -3.00
C MET A 118 11.95 12.52 -2.78
N VAL A 119 12.57 13.20 -3.73
CA VAL A 119 12.71 14.66 -3.73
C VAL A 119 11.48 15.23 -4.42
N VAL A 120 10.71 16.05 -3.70
CA VAL A 120 9.45 16.62 -4.19
C VAL A 120 9.56 18.13 -4.24
N ARG A 121 9.24 18.70 -5.40
CA ARG A 121 9.25 20.15 -5.63
C ARG A 121 7.87 20.67 -5.96
N ALA A 122 7.49 21.79 -5.34
CA ALA A 122 6.25 22.49 -5.66
C ALA A 122 6.37 23.22 -7.01
N LYS A 123 5.27 23.30 -7.76
CA LYS A 123 5.13 24.21 -8.89
C LYS A 123 4.49 25.52 -8.41
N PRO A 124 5.26 26.62 -8.25
CA PRO A 124 4.78 27.83 -7.57
C PRO A 124 3.54 28.46 -8.21
N ASP A 125 3.35 28.27 -9.52
CA ASP A 125 2.17 28.77 -10.26
C ASP A 125 0.85 28.11 -9.83
N LEU A 126 0.92 26.95 -9.17
CA LEU A 126 -0.24 26.14 -8.79
C LEU A 126 -0.38 25.94 -7.28
N VAL A 127 0.71 25.99 -6.53
CA VAL A 127 0.71 25.77 -5.08
C VAL A 127 1.82 26.58 -4.43
N LEU A 128 1.53 27.15 -3.26
CA LEU A 128 2.56 27.78 -2.42
C LEU A 128 3.59 26.71 -1.99
N PRO A 129 4.89 26.90 -2.28
CA PRO A 129 5.93 25.95 -1.88
C PRO A 129 5.92 25.63 -0.38
N GLU A 130 5.64 26.62 0.46
CA GLU A 130 5.59 26.51 1.92
C GLU A 130 4.39 25.68 2.38
N PHE A 131 3.33 25.58 1.58
CA PHE A 131 2.15 24.76 1.91
C PHE A 131 2.37 23.27 1.64
N LEU A 132 3.17 22.93 0.62
CA LEU A 132 3.45 21.56 0.22
C LEU A 132 3.90 20.64 1.38
N PRO A 133 4.89 21.00 2.23
CA PRO A 133 5.30 20.14 3.34
C PRO A 133 4.18 19.87 4.35
N PHE A 134 3.33 20.86 4.67
CA PHE A 134 2.19 20.66 5.57
C PHE A 134 1.11 19.77 4.96
N LEU A 135 0.84 19.96 3.67
CA LEU A 135 -0.05 19.06 2.92
C LEU A 135 0.46 17.62 2.96
N MET A 136 1.76 17.43 2.73
CA MET A 136 2.38 16.11 2.75
C MET A 136 2.46 15.51 4.16
N MET A 137 2.59 16.32 5.21
CA MET A 137 2.53 15.84 6.60
C MET A 137 1.12 15.45 7.06
N SER A 138 0.07 15.95 6.39
CA SER A 138 -1.31 15.65 6.76
C SER A 138 -1.60 14.16 6.80
N ASP A 139 -2.47 13.73 7.72
CA ASP A 139 -2.87 12.33 7.84
C ASP A 139 -3.45 11.77 6.54
N ARG A 140 -4.15 12.61 5.78
CA ARG A 140 -4.71 12.23 4.48
C ARG A 140 -3.62 11.86 3.48
N PHE A 141 -2.56 12.67 3.38
CA PHE A 141 -1.44 12.36 2.50
C PHE A 141 -0.66 11.14 3.02
N MET A 142 -0.34 11.13 4.31
CA MET A 142 0.48 10.08 4.90
C MET A 142 -0.21 8.71 4.86
N LYS A 143 -1.52 8.65 5.09
CA LYS A 143 -2.30 7.43 4.89
C LYS A 143 -2.15 6.91 3.45
N ARG A 144 -2.33 7.78 2.46
CA ARG A 144 -2.17 7.41 1.05
C ARG A 144 -0.73 7.00 0.71
N ALA A 145 0.26 7.67 1.28
CA ALA A 145 1.67 7.35 1.07
C ALA A 145 2.05 6.00 1.68
N VAL A 146 1.53 5.66 2.87
CA VAL A 146 1.69 4.34 3.50
C VAL A 146 1.04 3.24 2.66
N GLU A 147 -0.20 3.45 2.21
CA GLU A 147 -0.91 2.53 1.31
C GLU A 147 -0.09 2.21 0.05
N ILE A 148 0.63 3.18 -0.49
CA ILE A 148 1.49 3.01 -1.67
C ILE A 148 2.87 2.41 -1.29
N SER A 149 3.47 2.84 -0.17
CA SER A 149 4.85 2.56 0.24
C SER A 149 5.10 1.16 0.80
N VAL A 150 4.14 0.60 1.54
CA VAL A 150 4.20 -0.79 2.05
C VAL A 150 4.18 -1.79 0.88
N GLY A 151 3.90 -1.32 -0.34
CA GLY A 151 3.19 -2.13 -1.31
C GLY A 151 1.80 -2.34 -0.74
N SER A 152 0.78 -1.79 -1.37
CA SER A 152 -0.61 -2.06 -0.99
C SER A 152 -0.73 -3.51 -0.53
N LEU A 153 -1.17 -3.76 0.70
CA LEU A 153 -2.04 -4.91 0.86
C LEU A 153 -3.11 -4.64 -0.20
N SER A 154 -3.07 -5.43 -1.28
CA SER A 154 -3.95 -5.21 -2.42
C SER A 154 -5.37 -5.03 -1.88
N PRO A 155 -6.22 -4.16 -2.46
CA PRO A 155 -7.63 -4.11 -2.08
C PRO A 155 -8.25 -5.51 -2.06
N THR A 156 -7.83 -6.41 -2.96
CA THR A 156 -8.17 -7.83 -2.96
C THR A 156 -7.59 -8.59 -1.78
N ILE A 157 -6.36 -8.33 -1.35
CA ILE A 157 -5.78 -8.94 -0.14
C ILE A 157 -6.54 -8.47 1.10
N ASN A 158 -6.80 -7.17 1.23
CA ASN A 158 -7.61 -6.63 2.32
C ASN A 158 -9.03 -7.20 2.29
N TRP A 159 -9.61 -7.38 1.09
CA TRP A 159 -10.93 -7.99 0.90
C TRP A 159 -10.97 -9.50 1.16
N THR A 160 -9.97 -10.26 0.70
CA THR A 160 -9.77 -11.68 0.97
C THR A 160 -9.54 -11.90 2.46
N THR A 161 -8.75 -11.05 3.11
CA THR A 161 -8.54 -11.05 4.55
C THR A 161 -9.81 -10.68 5.31
N LEU A 162 -10.56 -9.66 4.91
CA LEU A 162 -11.85 -9.27 5.52
C LEU A 162 -12.89 -10.39 5.39
N LYS A 163 -12.93 -11.08 4.25
CA LYS A 163 -13.84 -12.21 4.01
C LYS A 163 -13.39 -13.48 4.72
N LEU A 164 -12.09 -13.77 4.78
CA LEU A 164 -11.53 -14.83 5.61
C LEU A 164 -11.96 -14.63 7.05
N VAL A 165 -11.80 -13.41 7.58
CA VAL A 165 -12.28 -13.04 8.92
C VAL A 165 -13.79 -13.28 9.04
N ALA A 166 -14.60 -12.88 8.04
CA ALA A 166 -16.04 -13.12 8.06
C ALA A 166 -16.42 -14.61 8.03
N ARG A 167 -15.73 -15.42 7.21
CA ARG A 167 -15.92 -16.89 7.11
C ARG A 167 -15.52 -17.58 8.40
N LEU A 168 -14.32 -17.29 8.91
CA LEU A 168 -13.85 -17.79 10.20
C LEU A 168 -14.82 -17.44 11.35
N ARG A 169 -15.44 -16.24 11.30
CA ARG A 169 -16.47 -15.84 12.26
C ARG A 169 -17.78 -16.63 12.13
N ARG A 170 -18.15 -17.14 10.96
CA ARG A 170 -19.37 -17.95 10.80
C ARG A 170 -19.27 -19.29 11.51
N HIS A 171 -18.07 -19.83 11.66
CA HIS A 171 -17.81 -21.09 12.35
C HIS A 171 -17.22 -20.89 13.76
N LEU A 172 -17.61 -19.80 14.44
CA LEU A 172 -17.24 -19.52 15.82
C LEU A 172 -17.59 -20.72 16.73
N GLY A 173 -16.62 -21.17 17.52
CA GLY A 173 -16.76 -22.33 18.40
C GLY A 173 -16.22 -23.64 17.81
N ASN A 174 -15.89 -23.69 16.51
CA ASN A 174 -15.20 -24.84 15.93
C ASN A 174 -13.68 -24.69 16.06
N ALA A 175 -13.04 -25.65 16.73
CA ALA A 175 -11.60 -25.63 17.02
C ALA A 175 -10.71 -25.50 15.77
N LYS A 176 -11.10 -26.10 14.63
CA LYS A 176 -10.35 -25.99 13.36
C LYS A 176 -10.34 -24.55 12.84
N PHE A 177 -11.50 -23.88 12.85
CA PHE A 177 -11.61 -22.51 12.37
C PHE A 177 -10.97 -21.50 13.33
N THR A 178 -11.02 -21.74 14.64
CA THR A 178 -10.28 -20.93 15.63
C THR A 178 -8.77 -20.95 15.34
N ALA A 179 -8.19 -22.13 15.10
CA ALA A 179 -6.76 -22.25 14.77
C ALA A 179 -6.39 -21.53 13.46
N LEU A 180 -7.25 -21.61 12.43
CA LEU A 180 -7.07 -20.90 11.17
C LEU A 180 -7.16 -19.37 11.35
N GLY A 181 -8.02 -18.90 12.26
CA GLY A 181 -8.13 -17.49 12.62
C GLY A 181 -6.90 -16.95 13.36
N GLU A 182 -6.37 -17.71 14.32
CA GLU A 182 -5.12 -17.35 15.00
C GLU A 182 -3.93 -17.31 14.02
N ARG A 183 -3.90 -18.24 13.06
CA ARG A 183 -2.88 -18.25 12.01
C ARG A 183 -2.99 -17.03 11.10
N LEU A 184 -4.20 -16.61 10.73
CA LEU A 184 -4.42 -15.39 9.95
C LEU A 184 -3.82 -14.16 10.65
N GLU A 185 -4.05 -14.04 11.96
CA GLU A 185 -3.59 -12.88 12.72
C GLU A 185 -2.07 -12.85 12.84
N LYS A 186 -1.42 -14.00 13.06
CA LYS A 186 0.04 -14.13 13.03
C LYS A 186 0.64 -13.76 11.67
N ILE A 187 -0.02 -14.13 10.57
CA ILE A 187 0.44 -13.80 9.21
C ILE A 187 0.39 -12.29 8.99
N LYS A 188 -0.68 -11.62 9.42
CA LYS A 188 -0.80 -10.14 9.36
C LYS A 188 0.24 -9.44 10.21
N GLU A 189 0.37 -9.83 11.47
CA GLU A 189 1.29 -9.19 12.40
C GLU A 189 2.74 -9.24 11.88
N ARG A 190 3.16 -10.41 11.38
CA ARG A 190 4.49 -10.56 10.79
C ARG A 190 4.70 -9.69 9.54
N HIS A 191 3.67 -9.48 8.73
CA HIS A 191 3.75 -8.59 7.58
C HIS A 191 3.77 -7.10 7.98
N GLU A 192 2.96 -6.70 8.96
CA GLU A 192 2.95 -5.34 9.50
C GLU A 192 4.29 -4.96 10.15
N GLN A 193 4.92 -5.93 10.82
CA GLN A 193 6.26 -5.78 11.39
C GLN A 193 7.38 -5.86 10.34
N GLY A 194 7.06 -6.13 9.07
CA GLY A 194 8.02 -6.20 7.96
C GLY A 194 8.84 -7.49 7.92
N PHE A 195 8.46 -8.52 8.67
CA PHE A 195 9.08 -9.85 8.66
C PHE A 195 8.65 -10.72 7.47
N LEU A 196 7.63 -10.30 6.72
CA LEU A 196 7.19 -10.96 5.50
C LEU A 196 7.22 -9.99 4.34
N SER A 197 7.78 -10.42 3.20
CA SER A 197 7.59 -9.72 1.94
C SER A 197 6.12 -9.82 1.48
N SER A 198 5.67 -8.89 0.64
CA SER A 198 4.30 -8.91 0.11
C SER A 198 4.00 -10.18 -0.71
N LEU A 199 5.01 -10.78 -1.35
CA LEU A 199 4.87 -12.04 -2.09
C LEU A 199 4.67 -13.22 -1.13
N GLU A 200 5.46 -13.30 -0.06
CA GLU A 200 5.33 -14.35 0.95
C GLU A 200 4.02 -14.23 1.73
N PHE A 201 3.59 -13.01 2.02
CA PHE A 201 2.30 -12.74 2.62
C PHE A 201 1.17 -13.25 1.73
N LEU A 202 1.21 -12.95 0.42
CA LEU A 202 0.22 -13.45 -0.53
C LEU A 202 0.21 -14.98 -0.61
N LYS A 203 1.37 -15.63 -0.69
CA LYS A 203 1.48 -17.10 -0.68
C LYS A 203 0.85 -17.71 0.57
N GLN A 204 1.03 -17.09 1.74
CA GLN A 204 0.46 -17.57 3.00
C GLN A 204 -1.04 -17.32 3.13
N ILE A 205 -1.54 -16.18 2.65
CA ILE A 205 -2.99 -15.89 2.63
C ILE A 205 -3.73 -16.84 1.69
N LEU A 206 -3.16 -17.15 0.52
CA LEU A 206 -3.75 -18.10 -0.43
C LEU A 206 -3.79 -19.52 0.14
N GLU A 207 -2.73 -19.94 0.82
CA GLU A 207 -2.72 -21.25 1.49
C GLU A 207 -3.79 -21.31 2.58
N LEU A 208 -3.88 -20.27 3.42
CA LEU A 208 -4.90 -20.21 4.47
C LEU A 208 -6.32 -20.22 3.89
N ALA A 209 -6.56 -19.52 2.77
CA ALA A 209 -7.85 -19.55 2.08
C ALA A 209 -8.22 -20.95 1.60
N LYS A 210 -7.25 -21.72 1.08
CA LYS A 210 -7.45 -23.11 0.68
C LYS A 210 -7.80 -23.99 1.88
N GLU A 211 -7.13 -23.82 3.00
CA GLU A 211 -7.38 -24.58 4.24
C GLU A 211 -8.76 -24.27 4.83
N VAL A 212 -9.18 -22.99 4.85
CA VAL A 212 -10.52 -22.59 5.30
C VAL A 212 -11.60 -23.24 4.46
N VAL A 213 -11.45 -23.24 3.14
CA VAL A 213 -12.44 -23.91 2.28
C VAL A 213 -12.44 -25.42 2.47
N ALA A 214 -11.27 -26.05 2.65
CA ALA A 214 -11.23 -27.48 2.93
C ALA A 214 -11.99 -27.81 4.22
N ALA A 215 -11.85 -26.97 5.26
CA ALA A 215 -12.62 -27.09 6.49
C ALA A 215 -14.12 -26.87 6.26
N GLU A 216 -14.54 -25.86 5.50
CA GLU A 216 -15.95 -25.61 5.12
C GLU A 216 -16.54 -26.82 4.37
N LYS A 217 -15.79 -27.43 3.44
CA LYS A 217 -16.21 -28.66 2.73
C LYS A 217 -16.37 -29.89 3.64
N GLU A 218 -15.78 -29.90 4.81
CA GLU A 218 -15.98 -30.99 5.79
C GLU A 218 -17.16 -30.70 6.73
N THR A 219 -17.49 -29.42 6.95
CA THR A 219 -18.39 -28.98 8.01
C THR A 219 -19.75 -28.45 7.54
N ASP A 220 -19.84 -27.92 6.32
CA ASP A 220 -21.05 -27.27 5.81
C ASP A 220 -21.91 -28.23 4.95
N PRO A 221 -23.26 -28.15 4.99
CA PRO A 221 -24.17 -28.91 4.13
C PRO A 221 -23.99 -28.61 2.63
N GLU A 222 -24.30 -29.56 1.74
CA GLU A 222 -24.08 -29.42 0.28
C GLU A 222 -24.72 -28.18 -0.36
N GLU A 223 -25.92 -27.79 0.06
CA GLU A 223 -26.64 -26.62 -0.48
C GLU A 223 -25.96 -25.28 -0.15
N GLU A 224 -25.27 -25.17 0.99
CA GLU A 224 -24.50 -23.96 1.34
C GLU A 224 -23.17 -23.88 0.56
N ARG A 225 -22.64 -25.04 0.13
CA ARG A 225 -21.40 -25.13 -0.69
C ARG A 225 -21.59 -24.54 -2.09
N ASP A 226 -22.74 -24.74 -2.71
CA ASP A 226 -23.00 -24.23 -4.07
C ASP A 226 -23.35 -22.74 -4.09
N ARG A 227 -24.06 -22.22 -3.08
CA ARG A 227 -24.24 -20.75 -2.91
C ARG A 227 -22.92 -20.02 -2.66
N ALA A 228 -21.98 -20.66 -1.97
CA ALA A 228 -20.65 -20.10 -1.72
C ALA A 228 -19.80 -20.00 -3.00
N LYS A 229 -19.98 -20.91 -3.98
CA LYS A 229 -19.33 -20.85 -5.31
C LYS A 229 -19.90 -19.74 -6.19
N GLU A 230 -21.22 -19.58 -6.23
CA GLU A 230 -21.89 -18.53 -7.02
C GLU A 230 -21.54 -17.13 -6.49
N ALA A 231 -21.57 -16.93 -5.17
CA ALA A 231 -21.19 -15.68 -4.54
C ALA A 231 -19.74 -15.27 -4.86
N LEU A 232 -18.82 -16.23 -5.02
CA LEU A 232 -17.42 -15.97 -5.38
C LEU A 232 -17.28 -15.42 -6.81
N THR A 233 -18.13 -15.87 -7.73
CA THR A 233 -18.15 -15.43 -9.13
C THR A 233 -18.77 -14.03 -9.27
N GLU A 234 -19.86 -13.76 -8.54
CA GLU A 234 -20.47 -12.42 -8.41
C GLU A 234 -19.54 -11.41 -7.71
N LEU A 235 -18.78 -11.87 -6.71
CA LEU A 235 -17.86 -11.06 -5.91
C LEU A 235 -16.66 -10.47 -6.66
N PHE A 236 -16.31 -11.01 -7.83
CA PHE A 236 -15.28 -10.43 -8.71
C PHE A 236 -15.87 -9.47 -9.75
N THR A 237 -17.19 -9.51 -9.98
CA THR A 237 -17.85 -8.65 -10.97
C THR A 237 -18.17 -7.26 -10.40
N GLU A 238 -18.42 -7.15 -9.09
CA GLU A 238 -18.80 -5.89 -8.41
C GLU A 238 -17.63 -5.00 -7.95
N ALA A 239 -16.36 -5.45 -8.03
CA ALA A 239 -15.19 -4.70 -7.54
C ALA A 239 -14.75 -3.52 -8.46
N ARG A 240 -15.66 -2.94 -9.24
CA ARG A 240 -15.35 -1.82 -10.15
C ARG A 240 -15.41 -0.47 -9.42
N SER A 241 -14.29 0.00 -8.86
CA SER A 241 -13.96 1.44 -8.87
C SER A 241 -12.53 1.80 -8.39
N SER A 242 -11.77 2.35 -9.35
CA SER A 242 -10.71 3.37 -9.28
C SER A 242 -9.35 3.15 -8.58
N ASN A 243 -8.33 3.18 -9.46
CA ASN A 243 -6.95 3.68 -9.37
C ASN A 243 -5.88 2.91 -8.58
N THR A 244 -5.53 1.76 -9.18
CA THR A 244 -4.18 1.36 -9.63
C THR A 244 -3.24 0.79 -8.57
N HIS A 245 -3.06 -0.55 -8.60
CA HIS A 245 -1.78 -1.22 -8.90
C HIS A 245 -1.93 -2.67 -9.47
N PHE A 246 -2.70 -2.79 -10.56
CA PHE A 246 -2.57 -3.54 -11.84
C PHE A 246 -1.90 -4.91 -12.05
N ILE A 247 -1.07 -5.50 -11.18
CA ILE A 247 -0.40 -6.77 -11.53
C ILE A 247 -1.27 -7.97 -11.13
N VAL A 248 -1.64 -8.06 -9.86
CA VAL A 248 -2.44 -9.17 -9.34
C VAL A 248 -3.88 -9.09 -9.83
N GLU A 249 -4.44 -7.88 -9.92
CA GLU A 249 -5.80 -7.63 -10.45
C GLU A 249 -5.95 -8.14 -11.88
N ARG A 250 -4.96 -7.90 -12.74
CA ARG A 250 -5.00 -8.39 -14.11
C ARG A 250 -4.57 -9.84 -14.24
N VAL A 251 -3.71 -10.39 -13.37
CA VAL A 251 -3.43 -11.84 -13.35
C VAL A 251 -4.69 -12.61 -13.01
N VAL A 252 -5.40 -12.22 -11.94
CA VAL A 252 -6.61 -12.91 -11.50
C VAL A 252 -7.78 -12.65 -12.46
N ALA A 253 -7.94 -11.44 -12.98
CA ALA A 253 -8.95 -11.15 -14.01
C ALA A 253 -8.65 -11.84 -15.34
N ASP A 254 -7.39 -11.90 -15.78
CA ASP A 254 -7.00 -12.65 -16.98
C ASP A 254 -7.24 -14.15 -16.77
N ILE A 255 -6.90 -14.72 -15.59
CA ILE A 255 -7.19 -16.11 -15.23
C ILE A 255 -8.70 -16.39 -15.24
N ASP A 256 -9.51 -15.49 -14.70
CA ASP A 256 -10.98 -15.60 -14.73
C ASP A 256 -11.52 -15.49 -16.16
N ASP A 257 -10.98 -14.59 -16.98
CA ASP A 257 -11.29 -14.46 -18.40
C ASP A 257 -10.92 -15.71 -19.20
N ILE A 258 -9.79 -16.33 -18.87
CA ILE A 258 -9.35 -17.61 -19.45
C ILE A 258 -10.36 -18.67 -19.08
N VAL A 259 -10.68 -18.83 -17.81
CA VAL A 259 -11.62 -19.84 -17.35
C VAL A 259 -13.02 -19.62 -17.95
N LYS A 260 -13.48 -18.37 -18.08
CA LYS A 260 -14.75 -18.00 -18.73
C LYS A 260 -14.76 -18.30 -20.23
N LYS A 261 -13.66 -18.04 -20.94
CA LYS A 261 -13.52 -18.31 -22.39
C LYS A 261 -13.31 -19.80 -22.68
N VAL A 262 -12.82 -20.55 -21.71
CA VAL A 262 -12.41 -21.96 -21.83
C VAL A 262 -13.45 -22.91 -21.23
N ARG A 263 -14.57 -22.40 -20.70
CA ARG A 263 -15.71 -23.20 -20.24
C ARG A 263 -16.26 -24.08 -21.37
N PHE A 264 -15.75 -25.30 -21.43
CA PHE A 264 -16.54 -26.48 -21.70
C PHE A 264 -16.73 -27.21 -20.35
N PRO A 265 -17.92 -27.78 -20.08
CA PRO A 265 -18.15 -28.61 -18.89
C PRO A 265 -17.05 -29.67 -18.75
N ASP A 266 -16.65 -29.97 -17.51
CA ASP A 266 -15.68 -31.01 -17.17
C ASP A 266 -14.26 -30.84 -17.75
N TRP A 267 -13.86 -29.62 -18.11
CA TRP A 267 -12.51 -29.34 -18.64
C TRP A 267 -11.39 -29.87 -17.72
N GLN A 268 -11.62 -29.88 -16.40
CA GLN A 268 -10.74 -30.42 -15.35
C GLN A 268 -10.39 -31.90 -15.54
N HIS A 269 -11.23 -32.65 -16.25
CA HIS A 269 -11.10 -34.07 -16.53
C HIS A 269 -10.58 -34.35 -17.93
N THR A 270 -10.22 -33.30 -18.69
CA THR A 270 -9.71 -33.43 -20.06
C THR A 270 -8.28 -32.91 -20.17
N THR A 271 -7.39 -33.70 -20.78
CA THR A 271 -5.99 -33.31 -21.01
C THR A 271 -5.88 -32.03 -21.85
N GLN A 272 -6.86 -31.79 -22.73
CA GLN A 272 -6.89 -30.62 -23.61
C GLN A 272 -7.30 -29.35 -22.84
N GLY A 273 -8.28 -29.45 -21.93
CA GLY A 273 -8.68 -28.37 -21.03
C GLY A 273 -7.57 -27.98 -20.06
N GLU A 274 -6.96 -28.96 -19.39
CA GLU A 274 -5.84 -28.73 -18.47
C GLU A 274 -4.67 -27.99 -19.14
N ARG A 275 -4.25 -28.45 -20.34
CA ARG A 275 -3.18 -27.79 -21.11
C ARG A 275 -3.52 -26.36 -21.49
N LEU A 276 -4.78 -26.09 -21.83
CA LEU A 276 -5.22 -24.76 -22.23
C LEU A 276 -5.18 -23.78 -21.06
N VAL A 277 -5.70 -24.19 -19.89
CA VAL A 277 -5.67 -23.39 -18.66
C VAL A 277 -4.24 -23.17 -18.17
N GLN A 278 -3.39 -24.20 -18.20
CA GLN A 278 -1.97 -24.05 -17.85
C GLN A 278 -1.24 -23.09 -18.80
N LYS A 279 -1.44 -23.21 -20.11
CA LYS A 279 -0.83 -22.33 -21.13
C LYS A 279 -1.23 -20.88 -20.91
N GLU A 280 -2.52 -20.65 -20.70
CA GLU A 280 -3.06 -19.31 -20.52
C GLU A 280 -2.69 -18.72 -19.15
N LEU A 281 -2.61 -19.53 -18.09
CA LEU A 281 -2.04 -19.14 -16.80
C LEU A 281 -0.55 -18.72 -16.95
N ARG A 282 0.27 -19.52 -17.65
CA ARG A 282 1.68 -19.16 -17.92
C ARG A 282 1.79 -17.87 -18.73
N ARG A 283 0.97 -17.71 -19.77
CA ARG A 283 0.91 -16.51 -20.60
C ARG A 283 0.52 -15.27 -19.78
N THR A 284 -0.40 -15.45 -18.84
CA THR A 284 -0.83 -14.41 -17.90
C THR A 284 0.31 -14.02 -16.96
N LEU A 285 0.94 -14.99 -16.29
CA LEU A 285 2.10 -14.72 -15.42
C LEU A 285 3.29 -14.11 -16.18
N LEU A 286 3.44 -14.43 -17.47
CA LEU A 286 4.49 -13.88 -18.35
C LEU A 286 4.33 -12.36 -18.54
N LYS A 287 3.10 -11.86 -18.70
CA LYS A 287 2.80 -10.41 -18.83
C LYS A 287 3.34 -9.59 -17.65
N TYR A 288 3.51 -10.23 -16.49
CA TYR A 288 3.98 -9.59 -15.26
C TYR A 288 5.38 -10.02 -14.83
N LYS A 289 6.10 -10.75 -15.70
CA LYS A 289 7.43 -11.31 -15.40
C LYS A 289 7.45 -12.26 -14.19
N LEU A 290 6.32 -12.89 -13.89
CA LEU A 290 6.16 -13.88 -12.79
C LEU A 290 6.17 -15.33 -13.28
N HIS A 291 6.15 -15.56 -14.61
CA HIS A 291 6.14 -16.89 -15.24
C HIS A 291 7.30 -17.83 -14.86
N THR A 292 8.39 -17.30 -14.31
CA THR A 292 9.55 -18.08 -13.87
C THR A 292 9.37 -18.67 -12.47
N ASP A 293 8.40 -18.18 -11.68
CA ASP A 293 8.08 -18.74 -10.36
C ASP A 293 7.15 -19.95 -10.52
N GLN A 294 7.75 -21.14 -10.57
CA GLN A 294 7.04 -22.40 -10.74
C GLN A 294 6.14 -22.72 -9.53
N GLU A 295 6.55 -22.33 -8.32
CA GLU A 295 5.76 -22.54 -7.10
C GLU A 295 4.47 -21.69 -7.11
N LEU A 296 4.57 -20.43 -7.54
CA LEU A 296 3.42 -19.55 -7.73
C LEU A 296 2.48 -20.11 -8.79
N PHE A 297 3.03 -20.60 -9.91
CA PHE A 297 2.26 -21.25 -10.96
C PHE A 297 1.50 -22.46 -10.44
N ASP A 298 2.16 -23.36 -9.72
CA ASP A 298 1.58 -24.60 -9.22
C ASP A 298 0.47 -24.34 -8.20
N ARG A 299 0.67 -23.37 -7.28
CA ARG A 299 -0.35 -22.95 -6.32
C ARG A 299 -1.56 -22.30 -7.01
N ALA A 300 -1.32 -21.42 -7.98
CA ALA A 300 -2.39 -20.77 -8.74
C ALA A 300 -3.18 -21.77 -9.59
N TYR A 301 -2.48 -22.71 -10.25
CA TYR A 301 -3.12 -23.77 -11.04
C TYR A 301 -3.92 -24.73 -10.17
N ALA A 302 -3.36 -25.17 -9.04
CA ALA A 302 -4.06 -26.02 -8.08
C ALA A 302 -5.33 -25.35 -7.54
N TYR A 303 -5.26 -24.04 -7.28
CA TYR A 303 -6.44 -23.25 -6.95
C TYR A 303 -7.46 -23.29 -8.11
N ILE A 304 -7.08 -22.89 -9.33
CA ILE A 304 -8.01 -22.87 -10.47
C ILE A 304 -8.69 -24.22 -10.66
N LYS A 305 -7.92 -25.32 -10.71
CA LYS A 305 -8.43 -26.69 -10.87
C LYS A 305 -9.36 -27.13 -9.75
N GLN A 306 -9.20 -26.60 -8.55
CA GLN A 306 -10.05 -26.97 -7.40
C GLN A 306 -11.39 -26.22 -7.37
N TYR A 307 -11.47 -25.05 -8.02
CA TYR A 307 -12.60 -24.11 -7.90
C TYR A 307 -13.38 -23.84 -9.20
N TYR A 308 -12.85 -24.21 -10.37
CA TYR A 308 -13.46 -24.01 -11.69
C TYR A 308 -13.34 -25.24 -12.56
#